data_AF-A0A2T3ZSM9-F1
#
_entry.id   AF-A0A2T3ZSM9-F1
#
_cell.length_a   1.000
_cell.length_b   1.000
_cell.length_c   1.000
_cell.angle_alpha   90.00
_cell.angle_beta   90.00
_cell.angle_gamma   90.00
#
_symmetry.space_group_name_H-M   'P 1'
#
loop_
_entity.id
_entity.type
_entity.pdbx_description
1 polymer ?
#
loop_
_entity_poly.entity_id
_entity_poly.type
_entity_poly.pdbx_seq_one_letter_code
_entity_poly.pdbx_strand_id
1 'polypeptide(L)'
;FFRTVHGWLPIVSKRYFHEYLISFPAACQPEIVLLLCCMKLLTTSADGESFEPRSSLYLATRRLSNELEDMGNFSLQALQARVLLAYYELGYAIYPAAYLATGYCAKYGIALGLHSTSFQAEPTFSLDEIEQRRRTWWAILVLERFIRLGYPDHVLLTPEPSIWDNLPTDDDVWDNQVIITSTVRLTATDVFKKPGRFAILAQGAYLLGCVIRNVSRSEVVAPGSLQDDEAQQLRRTLSALLRLSDVATGAQNYDFCAQKSLCYRYSPAFISP
;
A
#
# COMPACT_ATOMS: atom_id res chain seq x y z
N PHE A 1 -3.17 -15.81 0.71
CA PHE A 1 -2.72 -14.44 0.36
C PHE A 1 -3.56 -13.87 -0.78
N PHE A 2 -3.49 -14.42 -2.00
CA PHE A 2 -4.21 -13.88 -3.17
C PHE A 2 -5.74 -13.82 -3.06
N ARG A 3 -6.34 -14.65 -2.21
CA ARG A 3 -7.79 -14.62 -1.95
C ARG A 3 -8.23 -13.58 -0.91
N THR A 4 -7.30 -13.10 -0.08
CA THR A 4 -7.63 -12.29 1.12
C THR A 4 -6.89 -10.97 1.13
N VAL A 5 -5.56 -11.02 1.27
CA VAL A 5 -4.70 -9.84 1.45
C VAL A 5 -4.53 -9.06 0.14
N HIS A 6 -4.39 -9.77 -0.97
CA HIS A 6 -4.14 -9.16 -2.28
C HIS A 6 -5.25 -8.19 -2.70
N GLY A 7 -6.49 -8.40 -2.28
CA GLY A 7 -7.60 -7.50 -2.63
C GLY A 7 -7.48 -6.06 -2.09
N TRP A 8 -6.74 -5.83 -0.99
CA TRP A 8 -6.47 -4.48 -0.45
C TRP A 8 -5.01 -4.07 -0.55
N LEU A 9 -4.10 -5.03 -0.57
CA LEU A 9 -2.66 -4.79 -0.66
C LEU A 9 -2.04 -5.57 -1.84
N PRO A 10 -2.44 -5.25 -3.08
CA PRO A 10 -1.93 -5.90 -4.28
C PRO A 10 -0.55 -5.31 -4.62
N ILE A 11 0.51 -5.74 -3.93
CA ILE A 11 1.89 -5.29 -4.21
C ILE A 11 2.72 -6.35 -4.94
N VAL A 12 2.29 -7.61 -4.90
CA VAL A 12 2.96 -8.74 -5.56
C VAL A 12 2.09 -9.21 -6.72
N SER A 13 2.68 -9.35 -7.91
CA SER A 13 1.97 -9.85 -9.08
C SER A 13 1.63 -11.33 -8.90
N LYS A 14 0.35 -11.69 -9.01
CA LYS A 14 -0.12 -13.08 -8.92
C LYS A 14 0.50 -13.97 -10.00
N ARG A 15 0.60 -13.45 -11.21
CA ARG A 15 1.23 -14.13 -12.35
C ARG A 15 2.71 -14.37 -12.06
N TYR A 16 3.45 -13.30 -11.76
CA TYR A 16 4.88 -13.39 -11.51
C TYR A 16 5.20 -14.33 -10.34
N PHE A 17 4.34 -14.32 -9.32
CA PHE A 17 4.47 -15.21 -8.17
C PHE A 17 4.39 -16.69 -8.58
N HIS A 18 3.36 -17.08 -9.33
CA HIS A 18 3.14 -18.47 -9.72
C HIS A 18 4.11 -18.97 -10.79
N GLU A 19 4.52 -18.11 -11.71
CA GLU A 19 5.43 -18.49 -12.80
C GLU A 19 6.89 -18.52 -12.37
N TYR A 20 7.32 -17.57 -11.53
CA TYR A 20 8.74 -17.34 -11.25
C TYR A 20 9.11 -17.47 -9.77
N LEU A 21 8.36 -16.86 -8.85
CA LEU A 21 8.80 -16.78 -7.44
C LEU A 21 8.75 -18.13 -6.70
N ILE A 22 7.75 -18.96 -7.00
CA ILE A 22 7.61 -20.28 -6.36
C ILE A 22 8.36 -21.41 -7.10
N SER A 23 8.96 -21.09 -8.25
CA SER A 23 9.74 -22.04 -9.04
C SER A 23 11.12 -22.24 -8.40
N PHE A 24 11.61 -23.48 -8.36
CA PHE A 24 12.96 -23.76 -7.88
C PHE A 24 14.00 -23.34 -8.94
N PRO A 25 15.14 -22.71 -8.58
CA PRO A 25 15.63 -22.42 -7.22
C PRO A 25 15.23 -21.06 -6.65
N ALA A 26 14.44 -20.24 -7.37
CA ALA A 26 14.05 -18.90 -6.92
C ALA A 26 13.36 -18.93 -5.54
N ALA A 27 12.51 -19.93 -5.28
CA ALA A 27 11.86 -20.11 -3.98
C ALA A 27 12.82 -20.23 -2.77
N CYS A 28 14.10 -20.53 -3.00
CA CYS A 28 15.13 -20.64 -1.95
C CYS A 28 15.90 -19.33 -1.71
N GLN A 29 15.69 -18.30 -2.52
CA GLN A 29 16.31 -16.99 -2.30
C GLN A 29 15.77 -16.38 -1.00
N PRO A 30 16.64 -15.83 -0.13
CA PRO A 30 16.24 -15.41 1.21
C PRO A 30 15.16 -14.31 1.19
N GLU A 31 15.17 -13.41 0.21
CA GLU A 31 14.13 -12.40 0.00
C GLU A 31 12.77 -13.00 -0.37
N ILE A 32 12.76 -14.09 -1.12
CA ILE A 32 11.54 -14.80 -1.50
C ILE A 32 11.01 -15.59 -0.29
N VAL A 33 11.90 -16.24 0.47
CA VAL A 33 11.53 -16.89 1.73
C VAL A 33 10.91 -15.89 2.70
N LEU A 34 11.54 -14.71 2.87
CA LEU A 34 10.99 -13.65 3.71
C LEU A 34 9.60 -13.21 3.22
N LEU A 35 9.44 -13.01 1.92
CA LEU A 35 8.16 -12.64 1.32
C LEU A 35 7.07 -13.69 1.62
N LEU A 36 7.38 -14.98 1.46
CA LEU A 36 6.46 -16.08 1.75
C LEU A 36 6.10 -16.14 3.25
N CYS A 37 7.06 -15.94 4.15
CA CYS A 37 6.81 -15.84 5.59
C CYS A 37 5.86 -14.69 5.93
N CYS A 38 6.09 -13.50 5.37
CA CYS A 38 5.20 -12.35 5.55
C CYS A 38 3.79 -12.59 4.98
N MET A 39 3.70 -13.23 3.80
CA MET A 39 2.41 -13.62 3.23
C MET A 39 1.66 -14.60 4.14
N LYS A 40 2.36 -15.58 4.74
CA LYS A 40 1.77 -16.52 5.68
C LYS A 40 1.27 -15.80 6.93
N LEU A 41 2.09 -14.95 7.55
CA LEU A 41 1.72 -14.17 8.74
C LEU A 41 0.43 -13.36 8.55
N LEU A 42 0.28 -12.70 7.40
CA LEU A 42 -0.91 -11.91 7.09
C LEU A 42 -2.17 -12.74 6.82
N THR A 43 -2.02 -14.06 6.64
CA THR A 43 -3.13 -14.99 6.38
C THR A 43 -3.51 -15.85 7.57
N THR A 44 -2.58 -16.12 8.50
CA THR A 44 -2.83 -16.94 9.70
C THR A 44 -3.90 -16.33 10.62
N SER A 45 -4.17 -15.02 10.52
CA SER A 45 -5.18 -14.33 11.34
C SER A 45 -6.63 -14.71 11.03
N ALA A 46 -6.88 -15.31 9.87
CA ALA A 46 -8.24 -15.56 9.38
C ALA A 46 -8.88 -16.84 9.95
N ASP A 47 -8.09 -17.69 10.61
CA ASP A 47 -8.49 -19.07 10.91
C ASP A 47 -9.05 -19.28 12.32
N GLY A 48 -9.37 -18.22 13.07
CA GLY A 48 -10.17 -18.29 14.31
C GLY A 48 -9.47 -18.89 15.55
N GLU A 49 -8.19 -19.24 15.48
CA GLU A 49 -7.41 -19.70 16.65
C GLU A 49 -7.00 -18.54 17.56
N SER A 50 -6.67 -18.85 18.82
CA SER A 50 -6.12 -17.90 19.79
C SER A 50 -4.79 -17.32 19.27
N PHE A 51 -4.89 -16.20 18.57
CA PHE A 51 -3.77 -15.64 17.83
C PHE A 51 -2.87 -14.83 18.75
N GLU A 52 -1.59 -15.24 18.86
CA GLU A 52 -0.57 -14.46 19.55
C GLU A 52 0.14 -13.51 18.56
N PRO A 53 0.03 -12.17 18.73
CA PRO A 53 0.69 -11.18 17.88
C PRO A 53 2.19 -11.40 17.69
N ARG A 54 2.86 -11.89 18.74
CA ARG A 54 4.30 -12.17 18.77
C ARG A 54 4.60 -13.67 18.65
N SER A 55 3.86 -14.36 17.79
CA SER A 55 4.11 -15.76 17.47
C SER A 55 5.57 -16.05 17.10
N SER A 56 5.99 -17.31 17.27
CA SER A 56 7.32 -17.77 16.85
C SER A 56 7.61 -17.48 15.38
N LEU A 57 6.61 -17.59 14.51
CA LEU A 57 6.71 -17.23 13.09
C LEU A 57 7.01 -15.74 12.90
N TYR A 58 6.34 -14.85 13.64
CA TYR A 58 6.61 -13.41 13.58
C TYR A 58 8.06 -13.11 14.00
N LEU A 59 8.50 -13.67 15.13
CA LEU A 59 9.86 -13.46 15.63
C LEU A 59 10.93 -13.97 14.65
N ALA A 60 10.72 -15.16 14.06
CA ALA A 60 11.61 -15.70 13.04
C ALA A 60 11.63 -14.82 11.78
N THR A 61 10.47 -14.39 11.29
CA THR A 61 10.34 -13.52 10.11
C THR A 61 11.03 -12.17 10.33
N ARG A 62 10.85 -11.58 11.53
CA ARG A 62 11.49 -10.31 11.90
C ARG A 62 13.02 -10.45 11.95
N ARG A 63 13.55 -11.56 12.47
CA ARG A 63 14.99 -11.86 12.49
C ARG A 63 15.54 -12.00 11.08
N LEU A 64 14.92 -12.84 10.25
CA LEU A 64 15.31 -13.02 8.84
C LEU A 64 15.33 -11.69 8.09
N SER A 65 14.35 -10.83 8.35
CA SER A 65 14.30 -9.50 7.73
C SER A 65 15.48 -8.61 8.10
N ASN A 66 15.98 -8.70 9.34
CA ASN A 66 17.14 -7.92 9.76
C ASN A 66 18.44 -8.53 9.22
N GLU A 67 18.55 -9.87 9.20
CA GLU A 67 19.71 -10.57 8.62
C GLU A 67 19.87 -10.25 7.12
N LEU A 68 18.77 -10.19 6.38
CA LEU A 68 18.79 -9.77 4.98
C LEU A 68 19.31 -8.34 4.78
N GLU A 69 19.00 -7.44 5.71
CA GLU A 69 19.52 -6.07 5.71
C GLU A 69 21.02 -6.06 5.99
N ASP A 70 21.48 -6.83 6.98
CA ASP A 70 22.91 -6.97 7.31
C ASP A 70 23.73 -7.55 6.15
N MET A 71 23.12 -8.40 5.33
CA MET A 71 23.72 -8.94 4.10
C MET A 71 23.71 -7.96 2.93
N GLY A 72 23.12 -6.77 3.08
CA GLY A 72 23.04 -5.75 2.03
C GLY A 72 22.09 -6.11 0.88
N ASN A 73 21.12 -7.00 1.12
CA ASN A 73 20.20 -7.40 0.07
C ASN A 73 19.25 -6.25 -0.31
N PHE A 74 19.27 -5.87 -1.59
CA PHE A 74 18.60 -4.67 -2.08
C PHE A 74 17.64 -4.96 -3.26
N SER A 75 16.66 -5.83 -3.04
CA SER A 75 15.68 -6.25 -4.07
C SER A 75 14.27 -5.67 -3.83
N LEU A 76 13.43 -5.69 -4.87
CA LEU A 76 12.02 -5.30 -4.76
C LEU A 76 11.24 -6.26 -3.86
N GLN A 77 11.55 -7.56 -3.92
CA GLN A 77 10.88 -8.61 -3.15
C GLN A 77 11.15 -8.46 -1.65
N ALA A 78 12.38 -8.11 -1.27
CA ALA A 78 12.71 -7.82 0.13
C ALA A 78 11.96 -6.59 0.64
N LEU A 79 11.85 -5.52 -0.17
CA LEU A 79 11.04 -4.35 0.17
C LEU A 79 9.55 -4.70 0.30
N GLN A 80 8.98 -5.43 -0.67
CA GLN A 80 7.60 -5.90 -0.61
C GLN A 80 7.35 -6.72 0.66
N ALA A 81 8.26 -7.64 1.01
CA ALA A 81 8.17 -8.43 2.22
C ALA A 81 8.19 -7.57 3.49
N ARG A 82 9.05 -6.54 3.53
CA ARG A 82 9.11 -5.61 4.67
C ARG A 82 7.86 -4.74 4.77
N VAL A 83 7.29 -4.30 3.65
CA VAL A 83 5.99 -3.61 3.61
C VAL A 83 4.90 -4.51 4.20
N LEU A 84 4.80 -5.77 3.75
CA LEU A 84 3.86 -6.74 4.31
C LEU A 84 4.02 -6.93 5.82
N LEU A 85 5.27 -7.03 6.31
CA LEU A 85 5.56 -7.13 7.73
C LEU A 85 5.13 -5.89 8.51
N ALA A 86 5.35 -4.69 7.97
CA ALA A 86 4.95 -3.45 8.61
C ALA A 86 3.40 -3.34 8.72
N TYR A 87 2.66 -3.79 7.70
CA TYR A 87 1.20 -3.90 7.77
C TYR A 87 0.71 -4.94 8.77
N TYR A 88 1.44 -6.05 8.95
CA TYR A 88 1.16 -7.01 10.01
C TYR A 88 1.32 -6.34 11.39
N GLU A 89 2.44 -5.66 11.61
CA GLU A 89 2.73 -4.99 12.88
C GLU A 89 1.72 -3.90 13.21
N LEU A 90 1.30 -3.12 12.20
CA LEU A 90 0.24 -2.15 12.34
C LEU A 90 -1.09 -2.81 12.72
N GLY A 91 -1.48 -3.87 11.99
CA GLY A 91 -2.74 -4.59 12.22
C GLY A 91 -2.84 -5.25 13.60
N TYR A 92 -1.71 -5.57 14.22
CA TYR A 92 -1.60 -6.15 15.55
C TYR A 92 -1.18 -5.16 16.63
N ALA A 93 -1.27 -3.85 16.37
CA ALA A 93 -0.96 -2.80 17.34
C ALA A 93 0.48 -2.85 17.90
N ILE A 94 1.44 -3.38 17.14
CA ILE A 94 2.87 -3.34 17.47
C ILE A 94 3.44 -2.00 16.95
N TYR A 95 2.85 -0.89 17.40
CA TYR A 95 3.03 0.44 16.82
C TYR A 95 4.48 0.92 16.70
N PRO A 96 5.36 0.78 17.71
CA PRO A 96 6.74 1.23 17.57
C PRO A 96 7.49 0.49 16.45
N ALA A 97 7.22 -0.82 16.29
CA ALA A 97 7.83 -1.61 15.23
C ALA A 97 7.29 -1.19 13.85
N ALA A 98 5.97 -1.01 13.73
CA ALA A 98 5.32 -0.57 12.50
C ALA A 98 5.80 0.83 12.06
N TYR A 99 5.90 1.78 13.00
CA TYR A 99 6.38 3.13 12.74
C TYR A 99 7.81 3.13 12.18
N LEU A 100 8.74 2.45 12.87
CA LEU A 100 10.14 2.36 12.42
C LEU A 100 10.27 1.59 11.10
N ALA A 101 9.53 0.49 10.94
CA ALA A 101 9.52 -0.29 9.71
C ALA A 101 9.00 0.53 8.53
N THR A 102 8.02 1.41 8.75
CA THR A 102 7.48 2.30 7.71
C THR A 102 8.51 3.31 7.25
N GLY A 103 9.23 3.95 8.17
CA GLY A 103 10.32 4.85 7.82
C GLY A 103 11.47 4.15 7.10
N TYR A 104 11.77 2.91 7.49
CA TYR A 104 12.72 2.06 6.77
C TYR A 104 12.25 1.76 5.34
N CYS A 105 11.00 1.31 5.15
CA CYS A 105 10.43 1.06 3.83
C CYS A 105 10.44 2.31 2.94
N ALA A 106 10.16 3.49 3.50
CA ALA A 106 10.23 4.75 2.77
C ALA A 106 11.64 5.02 2.24
N LYS A 107 12.67 4.92 3.10
CA LYS A 107 14.07 5.12 2.69
C LYS A 107 14.53 4.07 1.68
N TYR A 108 14.18 2.82 1.89
CA TYR A 108 14.50 1.73 0.97
C TYR A 108 13.84 1.98 -0.40
N GLY A 109 12.54 2.26 -0.44
CA GLY A 109 11.84 2.59 -1.69
C GLY A 109 12.44 3.79 -2.43
N ILE A 110 12.87 4.83 -1.69
CA ILE A 110 13.58 5.97 -2.27
C ILE A 110 14.90 5.54 -2.90
N ALA A 111 15.70 4.73 -2.19
CA ALA A 111 16.99 4.25 -2.68
C ALA A 111 16.86 3.25 -3.85
N LEU A 112 15.73 2.54 -3.98
CA LEU A 112 15.37 1.78 -5.20
C LEU A 112 14.83 2.67 -6.33
N GLY A 113 14.71 3.98 -6.13
CA GLY A 113 14.19 4.93 -7.12
C GLY A 113 12.68 4.90 -7.30
N LEU A 114 11.92 4.24 -6.42
CA LEU A 114 10.46 4.05 -6.59
C LEU A 114 9.65 5.35 -6.42
N HIS A 115 10.25 6.36 -5.81
CA HIS A 115 9.66 7.68 -5.61
C HIS A 115 9.62 8.53 -6.90
N SER A 116 10.45 8.19 -7.88
CA SER A 116 10.57 8.93 -9.14
C SER A 116 9.80 8.21 -10.23
N THR A 117 9.20 8.92 -11.17
CA THR A 117 8.58 8.31 -12.35
C THR A 117 9.60 7.76 -13.35
N SER A 118 10.90 7.99 -13.14
CA SER A 118 11.98 7.54 -14.03
C SER A 118 12.04 6.03 -14.24
N PHE A 119 11.68 5.22 -13.24
CA PHE A 119 11.65 3.75 -13.40
C PHE A 119 10.65 3.27 -14.47
N GLN A 120 9.69 4.11 -14.86
CA GLN A 120 8.69 3.78 -15.88
C GLN A 120 9.29 3.84 -17.30
N ALA A 121 10.41 4.52 -17.48
CA ALA A 121 11.13 4.62 -18.74
C ALA A 121 12.32 3.65 -18.81
N GLU A 122 12.52 2.81 -17.79
CA GLU A 122 13.62 1.85 -17.73
C GLU A 122 13.34 0.69 -18.70
N PRO A 123 14.13 0.56 -19.79
CA PRO A 123 13.84 -0.41 -20.86
C PRO A 123 14.01 -1.86 -20.41
N THR A 124 14.74 -2.09 -19.32
CA THR A 124 15.00 -3.43 -18.78
C THR A 124 13.82 -4.00 -17.99
N PHE A 125 12.91 -3.14 -17.50
CA PHE A 125 11.78 -3.59 -16.70
C PHE A 125 10.59 -4.00 -17.57
N SER A 126 10.02 -5.16 -17.23
CA SER A 126 8.74 -5.57 -17.79
C SER A 126 7.61 -4.67 -17.29
N LEU A 127 6.50 -4.60 -18.02
CA LEU A 127 5.31 -3.84 -17.59
C LEU A 127 4.79 -4.30 -16.22
N ASP A 128 4.90 -5.61 -15.94
CA ASP A 128 4.50 -6.17 -14.64
C ASP A 128 5.43 -5.68 -13.52
N GLU A 129 6.73 -5.62 -13.77
CA GLU A 129 7.69 -5.10 -12.78
C GLU A 129 7.47 -3.60 -12.50
N ILE A 130 7.24 -2.80 -13.55
CA ILE A 130 6.90 -1.38 -13.41
C ILE A 130 5.64 -1.21 -12.55
N GLU A 131 4.62 -2.05 -12.76
CA GLU A 131 3.39 -2.02 -11.97
C GLU A 131 3.62 -2.45 -10.52
N GLN A 132 4.39 -3.52 -10.27
CA GLN A 132 4.77 -3.95 -8.91
C GLN A 132 5.51 -2.86 -8.15
N ARG A 133 6.47 -2.19 -8.79
CA ARG A 133 7.22 -1.05 -8.24
C ARG A 133 6.30 0.10 -7.86
N ARG A 134 5.41 0.49 -8.78
CA ARG A 134 4.41 1.54 -8.56
C ARG A 134 3.49 1.20 -7.38
N ARG A 135 2.97 -0.02 -7.34
CA ARG A 135 2.05 -0.46 -6.28
C ARG A 135 2.74 -0.57 -4.92
N THR A 136 3.99 -1.02 -4.90
CA THR A 136 4.82 -1.05 -3.69
C THR A 136 5.05 0.36 -3.14
N TRP A 137 5.35 1.34 -4.01
CA TRP A 137 5.48 2.74 -3.58
C TRP A 137 4.19 3.31 -3.00
N TRP A 138 3.06 3.09 -3.68
CA TRP A 138 1.76 3.52 -3.18
C TRP A 138 1.38 2.85 -1.86
N ALA A 139 1.73 1.58 -1.64
CA ALA A 139 1.53 0.90 -0.37
C ALA A 139 2.33 1.56 0.77
N ILE A 140 3.58 1.96 0.52
CA ILE A 140 4.40 2.69 1.50
C ILE A 140 3.73 4.03 1.85
N LEU A 141 3.26 4.77 0.84
CA LEU A 141 2.54 6.03 1.05
C LEU A 141 1.28 5.81 1.90
N VAL A 142 0.45 4.83 1.55
CA VAL A 142 -0.77 4.49 2.32
C VAL A 142 -0.43 4.18 3.77
N LEU A 143 0.56 3.31 4.00
CA LEU A 143 0.97 2.91 5.35
C LEU A 143 1.44 4.10 6.19
N GLU A 144 2.31 4.94 5.61
CA GLU A 144 2.80 6.12 6.29
C GLU A 144 1.67 7.07 6.65
N ARG A 145 0.86 7.48 5.65
CA ARG A 145 -0.23 8.45 5.87
C ARG A 145 -1.22 7.95 6.91
N PHE A 146 -1.49 6.64 6.95
CA PHE A 146 -2.32 6.03 7.98
C PHE A 146 -1.71 6.11 9.38
N ILE A 147 -0.44 5.73 9.54
CA ILE A 147 0.25 5.81 10.85
C ILE A 147 0.31 7.26 11.36
N ARG A 148 0.46 8.24 10.46
CA ARG A 148 0.51 9.67 10.78
C ARG A 148 -0.79 10.21 11.40
N LEU A 149 -1.94 9.56 11.18
CA LEU A 149 -3.19 9.93 11.85
C LEU A 149 -3.07 9.90 13.38
N GLY A 150 -2.25 9.00 13.93
CA GLY A 150 -2.01 8.91 15.36
C GLY A 150 -1.03 9.94 15.92
N TYR A 151 -0.34 10.72 15.06
CA TYR A 151 0.74 11.61 15.51
C TYR A 151 0.94 12.84 14.59
N PRO A 152 -0.03 13.74 14.42
CA PRO A 152 -0.06 14.75 13.34
C PRO A 152 1.13 15.73 13.25
N ASP A 153 1.97 15.85 14.27
CA ASP A 153 3.03 16.89 14.34
C ASP A 153 4.35 16.55 13.62
N HIS A 154 4.64 15.29 13.27
CA HIS A 154 5.86 14.97 12.52
C HIS A 154 5.77 15.20 11.00
N VAL A 155 6.92 15.41 10.38
CA VAL A 155 7.04 15.56 8.93
C VAL A 155 6.87 14.20 8.24
N LEU A 156 6.24 14.21 7.06
CA LEU A 156 6.15 13.04 6.18
C LEU A 156 7.54 12.73 5.61
N LEU A 157 7.95 11.46 5.67
CA LEU A 157 9.23 10.94 5.23
C LEU A 157 9.28 10.76 3.71
N THR A 158 8.16 10.39 3.09
CA THR A 158 8.11 10.27 1.63
C THR A 158 7.92 11.62 0.97
N PRO A 159 8.51 11.83 -0.23
CA PRO A 159 8.20 12.99 -1.04
C PRO A 159 6.73 13.01 -1.40
N GLU A 160 6.20 14.20 -1.61
CA GLU A 160 4.79 14.34 -1.95
C GLU A 160 4.54 13.88 -3.40
N PRO A 161 3.52 13.03 -3.63
CA PRO A 161 3.14 12.65 -4.98
C PRO A 161 2.76 13.89 -5.81
N SER A 162 3.30 13.95 -7.01
CA SER A 162 2.93 14.95 -8.00
C SER A 162 1.57 14.60 -8.60
N ILE A 163 0.79 15.59 -9.00
CA ILE A 163 -0.47 15.39 -9.73
C ILE A 163 -0.30 14.59 -11.04
N TRP A 164 0.93 14.52 -11.55
CA TRP A 164 1.31 13.78 -12.76
C TRP A 164 1.70 12.34 -12.48
N ASP A 165 1.81 11.94 -11.21
CA ASP A 165 2.16 10.57 -10.87
C ASP A 165 1.01 9.63 -11.27
N ASN A 166 1.41 8.49 -11.80
CA ASN A 166 0.48 7.47 -12.24
C ASN A 166 -0.03 6.70 -11.02
N LEU A 167 -1.34 6.56 -10.94
CA LEU A 167 -1.98 5.65 -9.99
C LEU A 167 -1.74 4.20 -10.41
N PRO A 168 -1.90 3.26 -9.47
CA PRO A 168 -2.02 1.85 -9.79
C PRO A 168 -3.06 1.61 -10.90
N THR A 169 -2.76 0.67 -11.78
CA THR A 169 -3.71 0.18 -12.78
C THR A 169 -4.90 -0.49 -12.09
N ASP A 170 -6.01 -0.71 -12.79
CA ASP A 170 -7.09 -1.54 -12.28
C ASP A 170 -6.59 -2.94 -11.85
N ASP A 171 -7.09 -3.43 -10.71
CA ASP A 171 -6.61 -4.66 -10.08
C ASP A 171 -6.98 -5.90 -10.91
N ASP A 172 -8.17 -5.93 -11.49
CA ASP A 172 -8.64 -7.06 -12.29
C ASP A 172 -7.95 -7.08 -13.65
N VAL A 173 -7.65 -5.90 -14.23
CA VAL A 173 -6.82 -5.78 -15.44
C VAL A 173 -5.41 -6.31 -15.19
N TRP A 174 -4.80 -5.96 -14.05
CA TRP A 174 -3.46 -6.41 -13.71
C TRP A 174 -3.42 -7.93 -13.46
N ASP A 175 -4.38 -8.47 -12.72
CA ASP A 175 -4.45 -9.89 -12.39
C ASP A 175 -4.82 -10.78 -13.60
N ASN A 176 -5.68 -10.29 -14.51
CA ASN A 176 -6.18 -11.05 -15.68
C ASN A 176 -5.44 -10.77 -16.99
N GLN A 177 -4.31 -10.06 -16.96
CA GLN A 177 -3.37 -9.93 -18.09
C GLN A 177 -3.93 -9.24 -19.34
N VAL A 178 -4.92 -8.35 -19.20
CA VAL A 178 -5.29 -7.46 -20.33
C VAL A 178 -4.18 -6.41 -20.44
N ILE A 179 -3.64 -6.22 -21.65
CA ILE A 179 -2.52 -5.29 -21.93
C ILE A 179 -2.69 -4.00 -21.10
N ILE A 180 -1.72 -3.73 -20.22
CA ILE A 180 -1.66 -2.52 -19.38
C ILE A 180 -1.44 -1.33 -20.32
N THR A 181 -2.53 -0.85 -20.93
CA THR A 181 -2.51 0.21 -21.95
C THR A 181 -2.86 1.57 -21.40
N SER A 182 -3.34 1.65 -20.15
CA SER A 182 -3.78 2.93 -19.58
C SER A 182 -3.27 3.16 -18.18
N THR A 183 -2.40 4.16 -18.08
CA THR A 183 -2.06 4.82 -16.83
C THR A 183 -3.16 5.83 -16.50
N VAL A 184 -3.79 5.67 -15.33
CA VAL A 184 -4.68 6.68 -14.77
C VAL A 184 -3.82 7.63 -13.95
N ARG A 185 -3.87 8.93 -14.25
CA ARG A 185 -3.17 9.96 -13.47
C ARG A 185 -3.95 10.30 -12.21
N LEU A 186 -3.27 10.81 -11.18
CA LEU A 186 -3.89 11.24 -9.92
C LEU A 186 -5.10 12.18 -10.09
N THR A 187 -5.05 13.06 -11.08
CA THR A 187 -6.12 14.03 -11.39
C THR A 187 -7.04 13.61 -12.53
N ALA A 188 -6.84 12.43 -13.13
CA ALA A 188 -7.65 11.98 -14.24
C ALA A 188 -9.08 11.70 -13.77
N THR A 189 -9.97 12.67 -13.98
CA THR A 189 -11.42 12.52 -14.02
C THR A 189 -11.83 11.87 -15.33
N ASP A 190 -11.15 10.80 -15.75
CA ASP A 190 -11.64 10.05 -16.90
C ASP A 190 -12.88 9.28 -16.47
N VAL A 191 -14.03 9.92 -16.64
CA VAL A 191 -15.37 9.41 -16.30
C VAL A 191 -15.62 8.04 -16.93
N PHE A 192 -14.88 7.69 -17.99
CA PHE A 192 -15.03 6.46 -18.74
C PHE A 192 -14.21 5.28 -18.21
N LYS A 193 -13.27 5.49 -17.27
CA LYS A 193 -12.49 4.41 -16.66
C LYS A 193 -12.68 4.39 -15.15
N LYS A 194 -13.35 3.33 -14.66
CA LYS A 194 -13.51 3.08 -13.22
C LYS A 194 -12.11 2.88 -12.60
N PRO A 195 -11.72 3.65 -11.58
CA PRO A 195 -10.43 3.44 -10.91
C PRO A 195 -10.46 2.13 -10.12
N GLY A 196 -9.38 1.36 -10.17
CA GLY A 196 -9.22 0.11 -9.40
C GLY A 196 -9.26 0.36 -7.89
N ARG A 197 -9.56 -0.69 -7.11
CA ARG A 197 -9.75 -0.57 -5.65
C ARG A 197 -8.49 -0.01 -4.97
N PHE A 198 -7.33 -0.51 -5.36
CA PHE A 198 -6.07 -0.01 -4.82
C PHE A 198 -5.73 1.42 -5.29
N ALA A 199 -6.15 1.81 -6.50
CA ALA A 199 -5.99 3.18 -6.98
C ALA A 199 -6.82 4.18 -6.18
N ILE A 200 -8.06 3.83 -5.79
CA ILE A 200 -8.90 4.66 -4.92
C ILE A 200 -8.25 4.79 -3.52
N LEU A 201 -7.68 3.70 -2.98
CA LEU A 201 -6.95 3.75 -1.72
C LEU A 201 -5.72 4.67 -1.80
N ALA A 202 -4.95 4.58 -2.90
CA ALA A 202 -3.81 5.45 -3.19
C ALA A 202 -4.23 6.93 -3.28
N GLN A 203 -5.31 7.25 -3.98
CA GLN A 203 -5.90 8.60 -4.02
C GLN A 203 -6.30 9.10 -2.63
N GLY A 204 -6.90 8.23 -1.81
CA GLY A 204 -7.26 8.55 -0.43
C GLY A 204 -6.04 8.89 0.43
N ALA A 205 -4.96 8.11 0.30
CA ALA A 205 -3.71 8.38 0.99
C ALA A 205 -3.05 9.69 0.55
N TYR A 206 -3.11 10.01 -0.75
CA TYR A 206 -2.66 11.31 -1.27
C TYR A 206 -3.44 12.47 -0.63
N LEU A 207 -4.78 12.42 -0.67
CA LEU A 207 -5.63 13.46 -0.06
C LEU A 207 -5.38 13.58 1.45
N LEU A 208 -5.16 12.45 2.13
CA LEU A 208 -4.80 12.45 3.55
C LEU A 208 -3.46 13.17 3.80
N GLY A 209 -2.47 12.99 2.92
CA GLY A 209 -1.22 13.77 2.96
C GLY A 209 -1.45 15.27 2.84
N CYS A 210 -2.33 15.69 1.92
CA CYS A 210 -2.72 17.09 1.79
C CYS A 210 -3.40 17.63 3.06
N VAL A 211 -4.32 16.86 3.66
CA VAL A 211 -4.99 17.23 4.91
C VAL A 211 -3.99 17.36 6.05
N ILE A 212 -3.08 16.39 6.24
CA ILE A 212 -2.06 16.44 7.28
C ILE A 212 -1.25 17.74 7.15
N ARG A 213 -0.79 18.09 5.95
CA ARG A 213 -0.04 19.33 5.74
C ARG A 213 -0.85 20.59 5.98
N ASN A 214 -2.10 20.61 5.51
CA ASN A 214 -2.98 21.76 5.72
C ASN A 214 -3.23 21.99 7.21
N VAL A 215 -3.38 20.92 8.01
CA VAL A 215 -3.51 21.00 9.48
C VAL A 215 -2.20 21.41 10.14
N SER A 216 -1.06 20.81 9.77
CA SER A 216 0.25 21.12 10.37
C SER A 216 0.75 22.55 10.11
N ARG A 217 0.19 23.27 9.12
CA ARG A 217 0.50 24.68 8.85
C ARG A 217 -0.17 25.67 9.82
N SER A 218 -1.09 25.20 10.66
CA SER A 218 -1.98 26.07 11.44
C SER A 218 -1.31 26.58 12.73
N GLU A 219 -0.81 27.83 12.71
CA GLU A 219 -0.63 28.61 13.96
C GLU A 219 -1.71 29.70 14.14
N VAL A 220 -2.29 30.30 13.09
CA VAL A 220 -3.49 31.16 13.18
C VAL A 220 -4.22 31.19 11.82
N VAL A 221 -5.37 30.54 11.69
CA VAL A 221 -6.19 30.60 10.46
C VAL A 221 -7.19 31.74 10.56
N ALA A 222 -6.98 32.83 9.80
CA ALA A 222 -8.02 33.83 9.61
C ALA A 222 -9.15 33.26 8.71
N PRO A 223 -10.43 33.55 9.01
CA PRO A 223 -11.55 33.14 8.15
C PRO A 223 -11.38 33.73 6.74
N GLY A 224 -11.55 32.91 5.69
CA GLY A 224 -11.34 33.33 4.30
C GLY A 224 -9.86 33.39 3.86
N SER A 225 -8.96 32.74 4.59
CA SER A 225 -7.58 32.53 4.13
C SER A 225 -7.51 31.44 3.04
N LEU A 226 -6.43 31.47 2.24
CA LEU A 226 -6.15 30.45 1.21
C LEU A 226 -6.12 29.02 1.79
N GLN A 227 -5.78 28.88 3.07
CA GLN A 227 -5.76 27.60 3.78
C GLN A 227 -7.17 27.05 4.05
N ASP A 228 -8.13 27.94 4.34
CA ASP A 228 -9.54 27.58 4.54
C ASP A 228 -10.19 27.17 3.20
N ASP A 229 -9.87 27.87 2.12
CA ASP A 229 -10.28 27.48 0.76
C ASP A 229 -9.73 26.09 0.36
N GLU A 230 -8.45 25.84 0.64
CA GLU A 230 -7.81 24.53 0.43
C GLU A 230 -8.49 23.44 1.27
N ALA A 231 -8.80 23.71 2.54
CA ALA A 231 -9.49 22.78 3.42
C ALA A 231 -10.91 22.45 2.91
N GLN A 232 -11.65 23.45 2.44
CA GLN A 232 -12.96 23.25 1.82
C GLN A 232 -12.87 22.43 0.54
N GLN A 233 -11.87 22.70 -0.31
CA GLN A 233 -11.63 21.92 -1.52
C GLN A 233 -11.29 20.46 -1.19
N LEU A 234 -10.38 20.22 -0.23
CA LEU A 234 -10.02 18.87 0.22
C LEU A 234 -11.25 18.11 0.74
N ARG A 235 -12.11 18.77 1.52
CA ARG A 235 -13.35 18.17 2.02
C ARG A 235 -14.30 17.77 0.88
N ARG A 236 -14.46 18.62 -0.13
CA ARG A 236 -15.30 18.31 -1.32
C ARG A 236 -14.72 17.13 -2.10
N THR A 237 -13.42 17.11 -2.33
CA THR A 237 -12.73 16.03 -3.06
C THR A 237 -12.80 14.70 -2.29
N LEU A 238 -12.57 14.70 -0.97
CA LEU A 238 -12.74 13.52 -0.12
C LEU A 238 -14.18 12.99 -0.16
N SER A 239 -15.17 13.89 -0.10
CA SER A 239 -16.59 13.50 -0.19
C SER A 239 -16.92 12.88 -1.54
N ALA A 240 -16.34 13.39 -2.64
CA ALA A 240 -16.49 12.80 -3.96
C ALA A 240 -15.81 11.42 -4.05
N LEU A 241 -14.60 11.27 -3.48
CA LEU A 241 -13.87 10.01 -3.46
C LEU A 241 -14.62 8.93 -2.66
N LEU A 242 -15.24 9.29 -1.53
CA LEU A 242 -16.08 8.37 -0.76
C LEU A 242 -17.27 7.85 -1.58
N ARG A 243 -17.98 8.75 -2.30
CA ARG A 243 -19.06 8.34 -3.20
C ARG A 243 -18.57 7.43 -4.32
N LEU A 244 -17.41 7.71 -4.90
CA LEU A 244 -16.79 6.85 -5.90
C LEU A 244 -16.44 5.47 -5.33
N SER A 245 -15.92 5.42 -4.11
CA SER A 245 -15.65 4.16 -3.40
C SER A 245 -16.92 3.36 -3.15
N ASP A 246 -18.01 4.00 -2.73
CA ASP A 246 -19.30 3.35 -2.48
C ASP A 246 -19.91 2.80 -3.79
N VAL A 247 -19.81 3.55 -4.89
CA VAL A 247 -20.25 3.09 -6.21
C VAL A 247 -19.36 1.96 -6.72
N ALA A 248 -18.04 2.05 -6.55
CA ALA A 248 -17.10 1.01 -6.98
C ALA A 248 -17.34 -0.30 -6.22
N THR A 249 -17.61 -0.23 -4.91
CA THR A 249 -17.92 -1.41 -4.08
C THR A 249 -19.31 -1.98 -4.36
N GLY A 250 -20.33 -1.12 -4.49
CA GLY A 250 -21.72 -1.54 -4.74
C GLY A 250 -22.01 -2.03 -6.16
N ALA A 251 -21.34 -1.51 -7.19
CA ALA A 251 -21.58 -1.90 -8.58
C ALA A 251 -20.91 -3.22 -9.00
N GLN A 252 -20.04 -3.78 -8.15
CA GLN A 252 -19.25 -4.98 -8.48
C GLN A 252 -19.46 -6.14 -7.49
N ASN A 253 -20.39 -6.05 -6.53
CA ASN A 253 -20.52 -7.04 -5.45
C ASN A 253 -19.14 -7.33 -4.81
N TYR A 254 -18.30 -6.30 -4.65
CA TYR A 254 -17.06 -6.49 -3.91
C TYR A 254 -17.46 -6.59 -2.43
N ASP A 255 -17.34 -7.79 -1.85
CA ASP A 255 -17.42 -8.03 -0.39
C ASP A 255 -16.35 -7.26 0.41
N PHE A 256 -15.55 -6.43 -0.28
CA PHE A 256 -14.23 -6.03 0.16
C PHE A 256 -13.93 -4.57 -0.19
N CYS A 257 -13.94 -3.71 0.83
CA CYS A 257 -13.51 -2.32 0.76
C CYS A 257 -12.09 -2.20 1.34
N ALA A 258 -11.11 -1.81 0.51
CA ALA A 258 -9.71 -1.74 0.92
C ALA A 258 -9.48 -0.74 2.06
N GLN A 259 -10.21 0.38 2.03
CA GLN A 259 -10.18 1.42 3.07
C GLN A 259 -10.72 0.88 4.40
N LYS A 260 -11.86 0.17 4.39
CA LYS A 260 -12.41 -0.46 5.59
C LYS A 260 -11.51 -1.57 6.11
N SER A 261 -10.88 -2.33 5.23
CA SER A 261 -10.01 -3.46 5.61
C SER A 261 -8.70 -3.01 6.26
N LEU A 262 -8.19 -1.84 5.85
CA LEU A 262 -7.08 -1.18 6.53
C LEU A 262 -7.46 -0.76 7.96
N CYS A 263 -8.69 -0.26 8.16
CA CYS A 263 -9.17 0.27 9.43
C CYS A 263 -9.72 -0.79 10.40
N TYR A 264 -10.29 -1.91 9.91
CA TYR A 264 -11.13 -2.83 10.70
C TYR A 264 -10.58 -4.26 10.81
N ARG A 265 -9.26 -4.46 10.75
CA ARG A 265 -8.66 -5.81 10.82
C ARG A 265 -8.90 -6.58 12.14
N TYR A 266 -9.68 -6.01 13.06
CA TYR A 266 -10.12 -6.62 14.32
C TYR A 266 -11.66 -6.58 14.51
N SER A 267 -12.44 -6.92 13.49
CA SER A 267 -13.85 -7.28 13.71
C SER A 267 -14.19 -8.61 13.00
N PRO A 268 -14.49 -9.70 13.74
CA PRO A 268 -14.81 -11.01 13.17
C PRO A 268 -16.17 -11.07 12.45
N ALA A 269 -16.83 -9.95 12.21
CA ALA A 269 -18.23 -9.90 11.78
C ALA A 269 -18.48 -9.89 10.26
N PHE A 270 -17.45 -9.99 9.41
CA PHE A 270 -17.62 -9.81 7.95
C PHE A 270 -17.19 -11.01 7.08
N ILE A 271 -17.15 -12.22 7.65
CA ILE A 271 -17.10 -13.45 6.85
C ILE A 271 -18.33 -14.30 7.18
N SER A 272 -19.44 -13.99 6.53
CA SER A 272 -20.52 -14.94 6.25
C SER A 272 -21.36 -14.40 5.08
N PRO A 273 -21.93 -15.30 4.25
CA PRO A 273 -22.02 -15.17 2.80
C PRO A 273 -23.03 -14.14 2.29
#